data_AF-A0A7J8ILV9-F1
#
_entry.id   AF-A0A7J8ILV9-F1
#
_cell.length_a   1.000
_cell.length_b   1.000
_cell.length_c   1.000
_cell.angle_alpha   90.00
_cell.angle_beta   90.00
_cell.angle_gamma   90.00
#
_symmetry.space_group_name_H-M   'P 1'
#
loop_
_entity.id
_entity.type
_entity.pdbx_description
1 polymer ?
#
loop_
_entity_poly.entity_id
_entity_poly.type
_entity_poly.pdbx_seq_one_letter_code
_entity_poly.pdbx_strand_id
1 'polypeptide(L)'
;MIQCVVCEDWFHGRHLGAVPPESGDFQEMVCQACMKRCSFLWAYAAQLAVTKVSAEDDGLVLNVDGVGDQEVIKPENGDHQDSTLKEDVPEPGKDAVKEVKAEQTNEPCTSSSSESALQTAFKNQRLNTGSQSDCKLQELQAKHFIKKDAATYWPLNWRSKLCTCKDCMKMYGDLDVLFLTDEYDTVLAYENKGKVDQAADRTDPLMDTLNSMSRVQQVELICEYNDLKTELKDYLKRFADEGTVVKREDIQQFFEEFQSKKRRRVDGMQYYCS
;
A
#
# COMPACT_ATOMS: atom_id res chain seq x y z
N MET A 1 -4.40 15.45 -0.14
CA MET A 1 -5.09 15.20 -1.44
C MET A 1 -5.28 13.70 -1.57
N ILE A 2 -6.26 13.24 -2.34
CA ILE A 2 -6.57 11.80 -2.55
C ILE A 2 -6.71 11.57 -4.05
N GLN A 3 -6.05 10.54 -4.57
CA GLN A 3 -6.11 10.17 -5.98
C GLN A 3 -7.33 9.28 -6.27
N CYS A 4 -8.02 9.52 -7.38
CA CYS A 4 -9.08 8.63 -7.86
C CYS A 4 -8.46 7.44 -8.60
N VAL A 5 -8.81 6.21 -8.23
CA VAL A 5 -8.27 5.00 -8.88
C VAL A 5 -8.74 4.81 -10.33
N VAL A 6 -9.82 5.49 -10.75
CA VAL A 6 -10.40 5.32 -12.10
C VAL A 6 -9.89 6.34 -13.11
N CYS A 7 -9.68 7.60 -12.70
CA CYS A 7 -9.21 8.66 -13.61
C CYS A 7 -7.81 9.17 -13.27
N GLU A 8 -7.19 8.66 -12.21
CA GLU A 8 -5.85 9.03 -11.73
C GLU A 8 -5.68 10.51 -11.34
N ASP A 9 -6.74 11.31 -11.40
CA ASP A 9 -6.75 12.70 -10.93
C ASP A 9 -6.68 12.81 -9.40
N TRP A 10 -6.12 13.93 -8.94
CA TRP A 10 -5.99 14.25 -7.53
C TRP A 10 -7.03 15.24 -7.04
N PHE A 11 -7.61 14.95 -5.87
CA PHE A 11 -8.68 15.75 -5.28
C PHE A 11 -8.34 16.22 -3.87
N HIS A 12 -8.84 17.39 -3.51
CA HIS A 12 -8.89 17.81 -2.12
C HIS A 12 -10.07 17.12 -1.42
N GLY A 13 -9.85 16.52 -0.25
CA GLY A 13 -10.90 15.78 0.48
C GLY A 13 -12.18 16.61 0.71
N ARG A 14 -12.04 17.92 0.93
CA ARG A 14 -13.16 18.87 1.11
C ARG A 14 -14.07 19.02 -0.12
N HIS A 15 -13.60 18.67 -1.31
CA HIS A 15 -14.36 18.82 -2.57
C HIS A 15 -14.92 17.49 -3.10
N LEU A 16 -14.90 16.42 -2.30
CA LEU A 16 -15.32 15.08 -2.72
C LEU A 16 -16.79 14.76 -2.42
N GLY A 17 -17.54 15.69 -1.80
CA GLY A 17 -18.95 15.47 -1.42
C GLY A 17 -19.15 14.44 -0.30
N ALA A 18 -18.06 13.89 0.25
CA ALA A 18 -18.05 13.00 1.41
C ALA A 18 -16.80 13.28 2.24
N VAL A 19 -16.96 13.29 3.56
CA VAL A 19 -15.82 13.40 4.49
C VAL A 19 -14.98 12.12 4.35
N PRO A 20 -13.69 12.22 4.01
CA PRO A 20 -12.82 11.05 3.96
C PRO A 20 -12.83 10.29 5.29
N PRO A 21 -12.92 8.94 5.26
CA PRO A 21 -12.69 8.10 6.44
C PRO A 21 -11.32 8.38 7.08
N GLU A 22 -11.08 7.87 8.29
CA GLU A 22 -9.77 8.09 8.91
C GLU A 22 -8.68 7.36 8.11
N SER A 23 -7.45 7.88 8.21
CA SER A 23 -6.31 7.28 7.52
C SER A 23 -6.13 5.84 8.00
N GLY A 24 -6.27 4.87 7.10
CA GLY A 24 -6.20 3.44 7.41
C GLY A 24 -7.53 2.69 7.25
N ASP A 25 -8.67 3.38 7.28
CA ASP A 25 -9.99 2.74 7.14
C ASP A 25 -10.31 2.36 5.69
N PHE A 26 -9.64 3.01 4.73
CA PHE A 26 -9.84 2.81 3.31
C PHE A 26 -8.49 2.70 2.59
N GLN A 27 -8.49 1.98 1.48
CA GLN A 27 -7.31 1.82 0.64
C GLN A 27 -7.40 2.68 -0.63
N GLU A 28 -8.59 2.84 -1.19
CA GLU A 28 -8.77 3.50 -2.47
C GLU A 28 -10.02 4.38 -2.50
N MET A 29 -10.06 5.30 -3.46
CA MET A 29 -11.16 6.24 -3.64
C MET A 29 -11.54 6.29 -5.13
N VAL A 30 -12.85 6.28 -5.39
CA VAL A 30 -13.41 6.57 -6.72
C VAL A 30 -14.18 7.88 -6.63
N CYS A 31 -13.80 8.86 -7.45
CA CYS A 31 -14.43 10.17 -7.42
C CYS A 31 -15.89 10.12 -7.92
N GLN A 32 -16.67 11.15 -7.59
CA GLN A 32 -18.08 11.28 -7.98
C GLN A 32 -18.30 11.09 -9.50
N ALA A 33 -17.47 11.72 -10.34
CA ALA A 33 -17.59 11.61 -11.79
C ALA A 33 -17.36 10.16 -12.27
N CYS A 34 -16.35 9.48 -11.71
CA CYS A 34 -16.06 8.09 -12.03
C CYS A 34 -17.12 7.13 -11.49
N MET A 35 -17.74 7.40 -10.33
CA MET A 35 -18.89 6.62 -9.84
C MET A 35 -20.14 6.80 -10.73
N LYS A 36 -20.31 7.96 -11.38
CA LYS A 36 -21.36 8.16 -12.38
C LYS A 36 -21.07 7.38 -13.67
N ARG A 37 -19.83 7.44 -14.16
CA ARG A 37 -19.36 6.70 -15.35
C ARG A 37 -19.42 5.19 -15.14
N CYS A 38 -18.83 4.71 -14.06
CA CYS A 38 -18.76 3.31 -13.66
C CYS A 38 -19.93 2.95 -12.73
N SER A 39 -21.16 3.17 -13.19
CA SER A 39 -22.35 3.07 -12.34
C SER A 39 -22.62 1.69 -11.75
N PHE A 40 -22.01 0.63 -12.31
CA PHE A 40 -22.07 -0.73 -11.75
C PHE A 40 -21.43 -0.80 -10.34
N LEU A 41 -20.48 0.09 -10.03
CA LEU A 41 -19.81 0.13 -8.74
C LEU A 41 -20.78 0.43 -7.60
N TRP A 42 -21.91 1.10 -7.83
CA TRP A 42 -22.91 1.36 -6.80
C TRP A 42 -23.51 0.09 -6.20
N ALA A 43 -23.63 -0.98 -6.98
CA ALA A 43 -24.12 -2.28 -6.50
C ALA A 43 -23.14 -2.90 -5.49
N TYR A 44 -21.84 -2.67 -5.65
CA TYR A 44 -20.79 -3.09 -4.72
C TYR A 44 -20.65 -2.15 -3.53
N ALA A 45 -20.72 -0.84 -3.78
CA ALA A 45 -20.56 0.20 -2.76
C ALA A 45 -21.57 0.06 -1.62
N ALA A 46 -22.79 -0.37 -1.93
CA ALA A 46 -23.84 -0.60 -0.93
C ALA A 46 -23.46 -1.61 0.16
N GLN A 47 -22.51 -2.52 -0.10
CA GLN A 47 -22.07 -3.55 0.84
C GLN A 47 -20.61 -3.41 1.28
N LEU A 48 -19.78 -2.78 0.46
CA LEU A 48 -18.34 -2.75 0.66
C LEU A 48 -17.80 -1.37 1.03
N ALA A 49 -18.49 -0.28 0.68
CA ALA A 49 -17.92 1.05 0.85
C ALA A 49 -17.71 1.40 2.33
N VAL A 50 -16.60 2.07 2.60
CA VAL A 50 -16.27 2.58 3.93
C VAL A 50 -17.10 3.84 4.17
N THR A 51 -18.08 3.76 5.06
CA THR A 51 -18.90 4.91 5.47
C THR A 51 -18.54 5.34 6.88
N LYS A 52 -18.17 6.61 7.06
CA LYS A 52 -18.25 7.25 8.36
C LYS A 52 -19.72 7.36 8.74
N VAL A 53 -20.12 6.67 9.80
CA VAL A 53 -21.41 6.92 10.44
C VAL A 53 -21.24 8.23 11.20
N SER A 54 -21.59 9.34 10.58
CA SER A 54 -21.87 10.55 11.34
C SER A 54 -23.11 10.25 12.17
N ALA A 55 -22.98 10.33 13.49
CA ALA A 55 -24.11 10.22 14.41
C ALA A 55 -24.98 11.49 14.30
N GLU A 56 -25.68 11.66 13.18
CA GLU A 56 -26.83 12.55 13.01
C GLU A 56 -27.39 12.46 11.58
N ASP A 57 -28.70 12.22 11.52
CA ASP A 57 -29.66 12.24 10.40
C ASP A 57 -30.15 10.89 9.84
N ASP A 58 -31.48 10.77 9.83
CA ASP A 58 -32.28 9.60 10.22
C ASP A 58 -32.82 8.74 9.06
N GLY A 59 -33.21 7.51 9.41
CA GLY A 59 -34.57 7.06 9.07
C GLY A 59 -34.74 5.76 8.28
N LEU A 60 -34.54 4.60 8.92
CA LEU A 60 -35.47 3.46 8.80
C LEU A 60 -35.16 2.37 9.86
N VAL A 61 -35.74 2.49 11.05
CA VAL A 61 -35.90 1.35 11.97
C VAL A 61 -37.33 1.35 12.49
N LEU A 62 -37.94 0.18 12.46
CA LEU A 62 -39.35 -0.11 12.71
C LEU A 62 -39.75 0.22 14.17
N ASN A 63 -40.86 0.94 14.31
CA ASN A 63 -41.51 1.24 15.59
C ASN A 63 -42.08 -0.02 16.26
N VAL A 64 -41.84 -0.18 17.57
CA VAL A 64 -42.74 -0.86 18.52
C VAL A 64 -42.76 -0.02 19.81
N ASP A 65 -43.98 0.30 20.26
CA ASP A 65 -44.35 1.22 21.33
C ASP A 65 -43.86 0.87 22.76
N GLY A 66 -43.68 1.90 23.59
CA GLY A 66 -43.57 1.77 25.05
C GLY A 66 -43.26 3.09 25.79
N VAL A 67 -44.29 3.67 26.39
CA VAL A 67 -44.39 4.95 27.12
C VAL A 67 -43.53 5.06 28.40
N GLY A 68 -43.04 6.27 28.74
CA GLY A 68 -42.63 6.64 30.11
C GLY A 68 -41.75 7.90 30.27
N ASP A 69 -42.41 9.06 30.43
CA ASP A 69 -42.06 10.39 31.02
C ASP A 69 -40.67 10.77 31.60
N GLN A 70 -40.20 11.99 31.19
CA GLN A 70 -39.66 13.18 31.93
C GLN A 70 -38.61 13.02 33.07
N GLU A 71 -37.58 13.85 33.32
CA GLU A 71 -37.26 15.28 33.08
C GLU A 71 -35.73 15.57 33.32
N VAL A 72 -35.16 16.55 32.57
CA VAL A 72 -34.21 17.68 32.93
C VAL A 72 -32.96 17.39 33.83
N ILE A 73 -31.68 17.71 33.48
CA ILE A 73 -30.95 19.02 33.62
C ILE A 73 -29.48 18.86 33.09
N LYS A 74 -29.01 19.82 32.27
CA LYS A 74 -27.59 20.21 31.98
C LYS A 74 -27.16 21.30 33.00
N PRO A 75 -25.88 21.69 33.26
CA PRO A 75 -24.73 21.70 32.34
C PRO A 75 -23.28 21.53 32.95
N GLU A 76 -22.30 21.47 32.04
CA GLU A 76 -20.97 22.15 31.99
C GLU A 76 -19.72 21.77 32.85
N ASN A 77 -18.62 21.60 32.08
CA ASN A 77 -17.26 22.20 32.16
C ASN A 77 -16.05 21.50 32.81
N GLY A 78 -14.93 21.56 32.05
CA GLY A 78 -13.52 21.64 32.49
C GLY A 78 -12.74 20.31 32.48
N ASP A 79 -11.92 19.97 31.48
CA ASP A 79 -10.54 20.42 31.14
C ASP A 79 -9.41 19.69 31.93
N HIS A 80 -8.29 19.51 31.21
CA HIS A 80 -6.94 19.04 31.59
C HIS A 80 -6.53 17.55 31.47
N GLN A 81 -5.71 17.31 30.43
CA GLN A 81 -4.34 16.74 30.41
C GLN A 81 -3.98 15.64 31.45
N ASP A 82 -3.48 14.49 30.97
CA ASP A 82 -2.05 14.15 31.02
C ASP A 82 -1.77 12.77 30.37
N SER A 83 -0.57 12.69 29.80
CA SER A 83 0.24 11.59 29.28
C SER A 83 0.11 10.27 30.05
N THR A 84 0.30 9.13 29.37
CA THR A 84 1.36 8.14 29.70
C THR A 84 1.35 6.99 28.67
N LEU A 85 2.52 6.76 28.10
CA LEU A 85 2.92 5.65 27.22
C LEU A 85 2.73 4.28 27.91
N LYS A 86 2.26 3.28 27.16
CA LYS A 86 2.74 1.90 27.28
C LYS A 86 2.80 1.22 25.92
N GLU A 87 4.01 0.83 25.55
CA GLU A 87 4.31 -0.24 24.59
C GLU A 87 3.61 -1.52 24.99
N ASP A 88 3.14 -2.27 24.00
CA ASP A 88 3.21 -3.74 24.03
C ASP A 88 3.36 -4.27 22.60
N VAL A 89 4.49 -4.92 22.37
CA VAL A 89 4.86 -5.72 21.20
C VAL A 89 4.16 -7.09 21.29
N PRO A 90 3.71 -7.66 20.17
CA PRO A 90 4.07 -9.06 19.95
C PRO A 90 4.58 -9.38 18.52
N GLU A 91 5.61 -10.21 18.51
CA GLU A 91 6.30 -10.88 17.40
C GLU A 91 5.41 -11.73 16.48
N PRO A 92 5.84 -11.99 15.22
CA PRO A 92 5.04 -12.70 14.20
C PRO A 92 5.28 -14.23 14.19
N GLY A 93 4.18 -14.98 14.19
CA GLY A 93 4.15 -16.42 13.93
C GLY A 93 4.15 -16.73 12.43
N LYS A 94 5.01 -17.68 12.05
CA LYS A 94 5.27 -18.22 10.70
C LYS A 94 4.18 -19.21 10.29
N ASP A 95 3.89 -19.30 8.99
CA ASP A 95 3.65 -20.54 8.21
C ASP A 95 3.43 -20.16 6.73
N ALA A 96 4.33 -20.44 5.79
CA ALA A 96 4.68 -21.73 5.19
C ALA A 96 3.57 -22.35 4.29
N VAL A 97 3.54 -21.84 3.05
CA VAL A 97 3.35 -22.50 1.74
C VAL A 97 2.89 -23.96 1.71
N LYS A 98 1.87 -24.26 0.87
CA LYS A 98 1.85 -25.47 0.02
C LYS A 98 1.01 -25.28 -1.25
N GLU A 99 1.71 -25.19 -2.37
CA GLU A 99 1.26 -25.54 -3.73
C GLU A 99 0.90 -27.03 -3.84
N VAL A 100 0.00 -27.40 -4.74
CA VAL A 100 0.20 -28.15 -6.03
C VAL A 100 -1.19 -28.36 -6.67
N LYS A 101 -1.50 -27.92 -7.90
CA LYS A 101 -1.06 -28.31 -9.27
C LYS A 101 -1.78 -29.56 -9.83
N ALA A 102 -2.16 -29.42 -11.11
CA ALA A 102 -2.39 -30.43 -12.16
C ALA A 102 -3.86 -30.70 -12.53
N GLU A 103 -4.30 -30.84 -13.78
CA GLU A 103 -3.81 -30.55 -15.16
C GLU A 103 -4.86 -31.15 -16.14
N GLN A 104 -4.96 -30.57 -17.36
CA GLN A 104 -5.28 -31.25 -18.65
C GLN A 104 -6.72 -31.82 -18.88
N THR A 105 -7.34 -31.85 -20.07
CA THR A 105 -6.93 -31.62 -21.48
C THR A 105 -8.15 -31.67 -22.44
N ASN A 106 -7.93 -31.20 -23.69
CA ASN A 106 -8.50 -31.64 -24.99
C ASN A 106 -9.75 -30.95 -25.63
N GLU A 107 -9.44 -30.11 -26.62
CA GLU A 107 -10.08 -29.89 -27.95
C GLU A 107 -10.40 -31.22 -28.70
N PRO A 108 -11.30 -31.30 -29.73
CA PRO A 108 -11.22 -30.49 -30.96
C PRO A 108 -12.52 -30.13 -31.73
N CYS A 109 -12.29 -29.29 -32.74
CA CYS A 109 -13.15 -28.59 -33.72
C CYS A 109 -14.16 -29.41 -34.55
N THR A 110 -15.15 -28.73 -35.18
CA THR A 110 -15.38 -28.75 -36.65
C THR A 110 -16.46 -27.74 -37.14
N SER A 111 -16.06 -26.95 -38.16
CA SER A 111 -16.76 -26.49 -39.37
C SER A 111 -18.11 -25.73 -39.38
N SER A 112 -18.05 -24.58 -40.08
CA SER A 112 -18.89 -24.15 -41.23
C SER A 112 -20.09 -23.20 -41.01
N SER A 113 -19.84 -21.97 -41.49
CA SER A 113 -20.71 -21.01 -42.21
C SER A 113 -22.20 -21.28 -42.41
N SER A 114 -23.03 -20.27 -42.13
CA SER A 114 -23.81 -19.56 -43.18
C SER A 114 -24.59 -18.36 -42.63
N GLU A 115 -24.61 -17.32 -43.45
CA GLU A 115 -25.25 -16.01 -43.30
C GLU A 115 -26.78 -16.09 -43.48
N SER A 116 -27.56 -15.25 -42.79
CA SER A 116 -28.70 -14.55 -43.42
C SER A 116 -29.26 -13.41 -42.56
N ALA A 117 -29.55 -12.31 -43.26
CA ALA A 117 -29.86 -10.96 -42.83
C ALA A 117 -31.29 -10.72 -42.28
N LEU A 118 -31.42 -9.69 -41.42
CA LEU A 118 -32.45 -8.61 -41.34
C LEU A 118 -33.95 -9.03 -41.34
N GLN A 119 -34.90 -8.50 -40.53
CA GLN A 119 -35.15 -7.14 -40.04
C GLN A 119 -36.39 -7.16 -39.09
N THR A 120 -36.42 -6.23 -38.12
CA THR A 120 -37.59 -5.46 -37.65
C THR A 120 -38.81 -6.18 -37.00
N ALA A 121 -39.04 -5.90 -35.71
CA ALA A 121 -40.25 -5.21 -35.21
C ALA A 121 -40.29 -5.15 -33.66
N PHE A 122 -40.53 -3.95 -33.14
CA PHE A 122 -40.78 -3.68 -31.72
C PHE A 122 -41.99 -4.45 -31.19
N LYS A 123 -41.77 -5.28 -30.17
CA LYS A 123 -42.78 -5.62 -29.16
C LYS A 123 -42.10 -5.75 -27.80
N ASN A 124 -42.45 -4.82 -26.91
CA ASN A 124 -42.20 -4.95 -25.48
C ASN A 124 -42.86 -6.23 -24.97
N GLN A 125 -42.07 -7.25 -24.67
CA GLN A 125 -42.50 -8.34 -23.82
C GLN A 125 -41.33 -8.83 -22.98
N ARG A 126 -41.43 -8.51 -21.69
CA ARG A 126 -40.67 -9.10 -20.60
C ARG A 126 -40.97 -10.60 -20.60
N LEU A 127 -40.08 -11.40 -21.18
CA LEU A 127 -40.05 -12.84 -20.96
C LEU A 127 -38.63 -13.25 -20.59
N ASN A 128 -38.55 -13.58 -19.31
CA ASN A 128 -37.49 -14.28 -18.64
C ASN A 128 -37.38 -15.69 -19.26
N THR A 129 -36.25 -16.03 -19.86
CA THR A 129 -35.82 -17.41 -20.10
C THR A 129 -34.37 -17.50 -19.66
N GLY A 130 -34.14 -18.26 -18.59
CA GLY A 130 -32.91 -18.26 -17.83
C GLY A 130 -31.72 -18.81 -18.58
N SER A 131 -30.61 -18.09 -18.50
CA SER A 131 -29.45 -18.69 -17.86
C SER A 131 -29.43 -18.18 -16.42
N GLN A 132 -29.51 -19.07 -15.43
CA GLN A 132 -28.85 -18.76 -14.16
C GLN A 132 -27.35 -18.72 -14.48
N SER A 133 -26.90 -17.59 -15.03
CA SER A 133 -25.50 -17.22 -15.01
C SER A 133 -25.26 -16.71 -13.59
N ASP A 134 -24.34 -17.35 -12.86
CA ASP A 134 -23.94 -16.96 -11.51
C ASP A 134 -23.18 -15.62 -11.52
N CYS A 135 -23.88 -14.56 -11.96
CA CYS A 135 -23.34 -13.21 -12.06
C CYS A 135 -23.62 -12.48 -10.74
N LYS A 136 -22.59 -12.43 -9.90
CA LYS A 136 -22.63 -11.68 -8.64
C LYS A 136 -23.07 -10.23 -8.82
N LEU A 137 -22.65 -9.55 -9.90
CA LEU A 137 -23.08 -8.17 -10.16
C LEU A 137 -24.60 -8.08 -10.34
N GLN A 138 -25.20 -8.99 -11.12
CA GLN A 138 -26.65 -9.01 -11.34
C GLN A 138 -27.41 -9.30 -10.04
N GLU A 139 -26.90 -10.21 -9.20
CA GLU A 139 -27.47 -10.47 -7.87
C GLU A 139 -27.44 -9.22 -6.97
N LEU A 140 -26.31 -8.50 -6.97
CA LEU A 140 -26.17 -7.25 -6.22
C LEU A 140 -27.06 -6.14 -6.77
N GLN A 141 -27.24 -6.06 -8.09
CA GLN A 141 -28.12 -5.09 -8.75
C GLN A 141 -29.60 -5.33 -8.46
N ALA A 142 -30.00 -6.57 -8.15
CA ALA A 142 -31.37 -6.89 -7.74
C ALA A 142 -31.72 -6.35 -6.35
N LYS A 143 -30.71 -6.01 -5.53
CA LYS A 143 -30.88 -5.38 -4.21
C LYS A 143 -31.02 -3.87 -4.37
N HIS A 144 -31.76 -3.22 -3.48
CA HIS A 144 -31.89 -1.77 -3.49
C HIS A 144 -30.58 -1.11 -3.02
N PHE A 145 -30.08 -0.14 -3.79
CA PHE A 145 -28.91 0.67 -3.43
C PHE A 145 -29.15 2.13 -3.82
N ILE A 146 -28.51 3.04 -3.08
CA ILE A 146 -28.65 4.48 -3.28
C ILE A 146 -27.40 4.99 -4.00
N LYS A 147 -27.60 5.71 -5.10
CA LYS A 147 -26.53 6.46 -5.77
C LYS A 147 -26.36 7.79 -5.05
N LYS A 148 -25.18 8.02 -4.50
CA LYS A 148 -24.84 9.28 -3.82
C LYS A 148 -24.07 10.19 -4.75
N ASP A 149 -24.26 11.50 -4.60
CA ASP A 149 -23.51 12.48 -5.38
C ASP A 149 -22.17 12.84 -4.71
N ALA A 150 -21.38 11.81 -4.41
CA ALA A 150 -20.14 11.91 -3.64
C ALA A 150 -19.11 10.85 -4.06
N ALA A 151 -17.86 11.04 -3.65
CA ALA A 151 -16.82 10.03 -3.78
C ALA A 151 -17.12 8.81 -2.90
N THR A 152 -16.62 7.65 -3.35
CA THR A 152 -16.75 6.38 -2.63
C THR A 152 -15.37 5.90 -2.21
N TYR A 153 -15.25 5.50 -0.95
CA TYR A 153 -14.03 4.97 -0.36
C TYR A 153 -14.14 3.46 -0.21
N TRP A 154 -13.09 2.74 -0.61
CA TRP A 154 -13.10 1.28 -0.71
C TRP A 154 -12.12 0.65 0.27
N PRO A 155 -12.50 -0.47 0.91
CA PRO A 155 -11.64 -1.18 1.84
C PRO A 155 -10.57 -1.98 1.09
N LEU A 156 -9.63 -2.54 1.85
CA LEU A 156 -8.62 -3.45 1.33
C LEU A 156 -9.28 -4.63 0.59
N ASN A 157 -8.70 -5.01 -0.55
CA ASN A 157 -9.10 -6.16 -1.37
C ASN A 157 -10.53 -6.09 -1.93
N TRP A 158 -11.13 -4.89 -2.07
CA TRP A 158 -12.47 -4.77 -2.67
C TRP A 158 -12.52 -5.25 -4.13
N ARG A 159 -11.41 -5.12 -4.89
CA ARG A 159 -11.27 -5.63 -6.26
C ARG A 159 -11.59 -7.13 -6.36
N SER A 160 -11.16 -7.93 -5.38
CA SER A 160 -11.45 -9.38 -5.28
C SER A 160 -12.95 -9.71 -5.23
N LYS A 161 -13.78 -8.71 -4.91
CA LYS A 161 -15.23 -8.88 -4.80
C LYS A 161 -15.95 -8.56 -6.10
N LEU A 162 -15.27 -8.00 -7.11
CA LEU A 162 -15.84 -7.76 -8.42
C LEU A 162 -16.17 -9.07 -9.13
N CYS A 163 -17.25 -9.07 -9.90
CA CYS A 163 -17.65 -10.25 -10.67
C CYS A 163 -16.77 -10.35 -11.92
N THR A 164 -16.28 -11.55 -12.22
CA THR A 164 -15.40 -11.84 -13.37
C THR A 164 -16.07 -12.74 -14.40
N CYS A 165 -17.40 -12.81 -14.41
CA CYS A 165 -18.14 -13.53 -15.46
C CYS A 165 -17.95 -12.85 -16.83
N LYS A 166 -18.22 -13.59 -17.91
CA LYS A 166 -18.02 -13.11 -19.30
C LYS A 166 -18.70 -11.77 -19.57
N ASP A 167 -19.93 -11.58 -19.08
CA ASP A 167 -20.69 -10.35 -19.28
C ASP A 167 -20.08 -9.17 -18.51
N CYS A 168 -19.64 -9.38 -17.28
CA CYS A 168 -18.97 -8.36 -16.48
C CYS A 168 -17.62 -7.97 -17.06
N MET A 169 -16.82 -8.96 -17.49
CA MET A 169 -15.52 -8.69 -18.13
C MET A 169 -15.70 -7.89 -19.42
N LYS A 170 -16.70 -8.22 -20.23
CA LYS A 170 -17.04 -7.43 -21.43
C LYS A 170 -17.43 -6.00 -21.05
N MET A 171 -18.32 -5.83 -20.08
CA MET A 171 -18.75 -4.51 -19.60
C MET A 171 -17.57 -3.68 -19.06
N TYR A 172 -16.63 -4.28 -18.32
CA TYR A 172 -15.43 -3.59 -17.85
C TYR A 172 -14.53 -3.17 -19.02
N GLY A 173 -14.43 -4.00 -20.06
CA GLY A 173 -13.73 -3.68 -21.30
C GLY A 173 -14.38 -2.50 -22.02
N ASP A 174 -15.71 -2.52 -22.19
CA ASP A 174 -16.46 -1.44 -22.85
C ASP A 174 -16.36 -0.10 -22.09
N LEU A 175 -16.06 -0.14 -20.78
CA LEU A 175 -15.86 1.04 -19.93
C LEU A 175 -14.38 1.42 -19.74
N ASP A 176 -13.44 0.72 -20.36
CA ASP A 176 -11.99 0.89 -20.18
C ASP A 176 -11.56 0.84 -18.71
N VAL A 177 -12.08 -0.13 -17.95
CA VAL A 177 -11.77 -0.33 -16.52
C VAL A 177 -11.43 -1.77 -16.15
N LEU A 178 -10.91 -2.54 -17.12
CA LEU A 178 -10.47 -3.94 -16.88
C LEU A 178 -9.43 -4.04 -15.76
N PHE A 179 -8.58 -3.02 -15.60
CA PHE A 179 -7.57 -2.95 -14.54
C PHE A 179 -8.16 -3.02 -13.12
N LEU A 180 -9.43 -2.66 -12.92
CA LEU A 180 -10.09 -2.82 -11.61
C LEU A 180 -10.18 -4.27 -11.16
N THR A 181 -10.01 -5.24 -12.06
CA THR A 181 -10.02 -6.67 -11.71
C THR A 181 -8.64 -7.21 -11.32
N ASP A 182 -7.57 -6.44 -11.55
CA ASP A 182 -6.21 -6.84 -11.19
C ASP A 182 -5.87 -6.37 -9.77
N GLU A 183 -5.56 -7.33 -8.89
CA GLU A 183 -5.17 -7.06 -7.50
C GLU A 183 -3.75 -6.48 -7.38
N TYR A 184 -2.94 -6.61 -8.43
CA TYR A 184 -1.59 -6.04 -8.49
C TYR A 184 -1.56 -4.64 -9.10
N ASP A 185 -2.67 -4.17 -9.68
CA ASP A 185 -2.80 -2.81 -10.22
C ASP A 185 -3.38 -1.84 -9.17
N THR A 186 -2.81 -1.89 -7.96
CA THR A 186 -3.13 -0.97 -6.85
C THR A 186 -1.92 -0.09 -6.57
N VAL A 187 -2.16 1.15 -6.11
CA VAL A 187 -1.06 2.04 -5.65
C VAL A 187 -0.20 1.35 -4.59
N LEU A 188 -0.84 0.63 -3.64
CA LEU A 188 -0.13 -0.10 -2.60
C LEU A 188 0.78 -1.20 -3.18
N ALA A 189 0.34 -1.92 -4.21
CA ALA A 189 1.15 -2.96 -4.86
C ALA A 189 2.39 -2.34 -5.52
N TYR A 190 2.25 -1.20 -6.21
CA TYR A 190 3.39 -0.48 -6.79
C TYR A 190 4.34 0.09 -5.73
N GLU A 191 3.81 0.67 -4.64
CA GLU A 191 4.63 1.15 -3.53
C GLU A 191 5.43 0.02 -2.89
N ASN A 192 4.80 -1.14 -2.68
CA ASN A 192 5.46 -2.32 -2.12
C ASN A 192 6.51 -2.87 -3.08
N LYS A 193 6.23 -2.93 -4.38
CA LYS A 193 7.22 -3.32 -5.40
C LYS A 193 8.42 -2.38 -5.39
N GLY A 194 8.19 -1.07 -5.35
CA GLY A 194 9.25 -0.07 -5.26
C GLY A 194 10.09 -0.17 -3.98
N LYS A 195 9.48 -0.55 -2.85
CA LYS A 195 10.21 -0.82 -1.60
C LYS A 195 11.04 -2.09 -1.68
N VAL A 196 10.51 -3.16 -2.29
CA VAL A 196 11.24 -4.42 -2.48
C VAL A 196 12.42 -4.22 -3.42
N ASP A 197 12.22 -3.54 -4.55
CA ASP A 197 13.29 -3.23 -5.51
C ASP A 197 14.35 -2.32 -4.87
N GLN A 198 13.96 -1.31 -4.08
CA GLN A 198 14.91 -0.52 -3.29
C GLN A 198 15.64 -1.36 -2.24
N ALA A 199 14.97 -2.28 -1.55
CA ALA A 199 15.63 -3.13 -0.56
C ALA A 199 16.63 -4.11 -1.21
N ALA A 200 16.31 -4.61 -2.41
CA ALA A 200 17.18 -5.46 -3.21
C ALA A 200 18.42 -4.70 -3.74
N ASP A 201 18.27 -3.42 -4.09
CA ASP A 201 19.37 -2.58 -4.57
C ASP A 201 20.18 -1.93 -3.42
N ARG A 202 19.58 -1.81 -2.21
CA ARG A 202 20.21 -1.24 -1.00
C ARG A 202 20.81 -2.27 -0.05
N THR A 203 20.93 -3.53 -0.42
CA THR A 203 21.71 -4.49 0.39
C THR A 203 23.22 -4.23 0.18
N ASP A 204 23.68 -3.05 0.60
CA ASP A 204 25.11 -2.77 0.77
C ASP A 204 25.48 -3.29 2.16
N PRO A 205 26.24 -4.41 2.25
CA PRO A 205 26.62 -5.00 3.54
C PRO A 205 27.36 -4.01 4.45
N LEU A 206 28.02 -3.00 3.87
CA LEU A 206 28.68 -1.93 4.61
C LEU A 206 27.65 -1.03 5.30
N MET A 207 26.59 -0.62 4.61
CA MET A 207 25.55 0.23 5.17
C MET A 207 24.73 -0.49 6.23
N ASP A 208 24.44 -1.78 6.03
CA ASP A 208 23.76 -2.61 7.05
C ASP A 208 24.61 -2.73 8.32
N THR A 209 25.92 -2.96 8.15
CA THR A 209 26.86 -3.00 9.27
C THR A 209 26.95 -1.66 10.00
N LEU A 210 27.03 -0.54 9.27
CA LEU A 210 27.05 0.81 9.86
C LEU A 210 25.74 1.16 10.57
N ASN A 211 24.59 0.69 10.08
CA ASN A 211 23.28 0.95 10.68
C ASN A 211 23.00 0.06 11.89
N SER A 212 23.64 -1.11 11.98
CA SER A 212 23.56 -1.99 13.16
C SER A 212 24.36 -1.48 14.37
N MET A 213 25.30 -0.56 14.15
CA MET A 213 26.13 0.02 15.21
C MET A 213 25.46 1.23 15.86
N SER A 214 25.79 1.50 17.13
CA SER A 214 25.36 2.75 17.76
C SER A 214 25.93 3.96 17.02
N ARG A 215 25.23 5.10 17.09
CA ARG A 215 25.65 6.33 16.39
C ARG A 215 27.08 6.75 16.72
N VAL A 216 27.52 6.55 17.97
CA VAL A 216 28.88 6.86 18.41
C VAL A 216 29.90 5.95 17.72
N GLN A 217 29.68 4.64 17.74
CA GLN A 217 30.55 3.66 17.07
C GLN A 217 30.62 3.88 15.56
N GLN A 218 29.49 4.23 14.94
CA GLN A 218 29.43 4.55 13.52
C GLN A 218 30.31 5.76 13.16
N VAL A 219 30.24 6.85 13.94
CA VAL A 219 31.08 8.03 13.73
C VAL A 219 32.56 7.69 13.93
N GLU A 220 32.90 6.97 15.00
CA GLU A 220 34.28 6.60 15.29
C GLU A 220 34.87 5.75 14.16
N LEU A 221 34.14 4.74 13.69
CA LEU A 221 34.58 3.89 12.58
C LEU A 221 34.81 4.69 11.29
N ILE A 222 33.89 5.61 10.96
CA ILE A 222 34.01 6.47 9.77
C ILE A 222 35.23 7.40 9.88
N CYS A 223 35.45 8.01 11.05
CA CYS A 223 36.60 8.87 11.30
C CYS A 223 37.92 8.08 11.19
N GLU A 224 38.01 6.94 11.85
CA GLU A 224 39.20 6.06 11.82
C GLU A 224 39.50 5.54 10.42
N TYR A 225 38.46 5.21 9.65
CA TYR A 225 38.62 4.82 8.25
C TYR A 225 39.17 5.97 7.39
N ASN A 226 38.66 7.19 7.58
CA ASN A 226 39.14 8.37 6.85
C ASN A 226 40.59 8.73 7.22
N ASP A 227 40.95 8.59 8.49
CA ASP A 227 42.31 8.79 8.98
C ASP A 227 43.26 7.74 8.35
N LEU A 228 42.87 6.46 8.40
CA LEU A 228 43.62 5.37 7.75
C LEU A 228 43.80 5.64 6.25
N LYS A 229 42.72 6.00 5.56
CA LYS A 229 42.71 6.28 4.11
C LYS A 229 43.65 7.43 3.77
N THR A 230 43.63 8.50 4.56
CA THR A 230 44.47 9.69 4.32
C THR A 230 45.93 9.36 4.54
N GLU A 231 46.27 8.76 5.68
CA GLU A 231 47.67 8.44 6.03
C GLU A 231 48.25 7.36 5.10
N LEU A 232 47.46 6.35 4.72
CA LEU A 232 47.89 5.34 3.75
C LEU A 232 48.12 5.95 2.36
N LYS A 233 47.24 6.85 1.91
CA LYS A 233 47.41 7.55 0.63
C LYS A 233 48.67 8.41 0.63
N ASP A 234 48.92 9.14 1.71
CA ASP A 234 50.11 9.99 1.84
C ASP A 234 51.40 9.16 1.94
N TYR A 235 51.36 8.02 2.62
CA TYR A 235 52.48 7.07 2.67
C TYR A 235 52.82 6.53 1.28
N LEU A 236 51.82 6.01 0.57
CA LEU A 236 52.00 5.42 -0.77
C LEU A 236 52.40 6.46 -1.83
N LYS A 237 52.01 7.73 -1.64
CA LYS A 237 52.39 8.81 -2.57
C LYS A 237 53.90 8.97 -2.70
N ARG A 238 54.67 8.72 -1.63
CA ARG A 238 56.15 8.82 -1.66
C ARG A 238 56.78 7.86 -2.67
N PHE A 239 56.24 6.64 -2.76
CA PHE A 239 56.70 5.64 -3.72
C PHE A 239 56.35 6.03 -5.16
N ALA A 240 55.19 6.65 -5.36
CA ALA A 240 54.79 7.18 -6.67
C ALA A 240 55.71 8.33 -7.11
N ASP A 241 56.09 9.22 -6.18
CA ASP A 241 56.97 10.36 -6.45
C ASP A 241 58.43 9.91 -6.70
N GLU A 242 58.91 8.90 -5.98
CA GLU A 242 60.27 8.33 -6.12
C GLU A 242 60.39 7.30 -7.25
N GLY A 243 59.27 6.86 -7.84
CA GLY A 243 59.24 5.83 -8.87
C GLY A 243 59.61 4.42 -8.37
N THR A 244 59.44 4.17 -7.07
CA THR A 244 59.79 2.90 -6.41
C THR A 244 58.59 1.96 -6.32
N VAL A 245 58.82 0.66 -6.45
CA VAL A 245 57.76 -0.35 -6.35
C VAL A 245 57.49 -0.67 -4.88
N VAL A 246 56.22 -0.56 -4.48
CA VAL A 246 55.75 -0.89 -3.12
C VAL A 246 55.87 -2.39 -2.88
N LYS A 247 56.53 -2.78 -1.78
CA LYS A 247 56.69 -4.17 -1.34
C LYS A 247 55.79 -4.47 -0.13
N ARG A 248 55.73 -5.75 0.24
CA ARG A 248 54.94 -6.20 1.39
C ARG A 248 55.45 -5.58 2.70
N GLU A 249 56.75 -5.47 2.83
CA GLU A 249 57.43 -4.96 4.02
C GLU A 249 57.06 -3.49 4.27
N ASP A 250 56.89 -2.70 3.21
CA ASP A 250 56.50 -1.29 3.29
C ASP A 250 55.08 -1.13 3.87
N ILE A 251 54.15 -1.96 3.43
CA ILE A 251 52.78 -1.97 3.96
C ILE A 251 52.75 -2.42 5.42
N GLN A 252 53.54 -3.44 5.77
CA GLN A 252 53.64 -3.94 7.13
C GLN A 252 54.19 -2.85 8.07
N GLN A 253 55.25 -2.15 7.64
CA GLN A 253 55.83 -1.03 8.37
C GLN A 253 54.82 0.10 8.57
N PHE A 254 54.05 0.45 7.53
CA PHE A 254 53.00 1.46 7.66
C PHE A 254 52.00 1.11 8.76
N PHE A 255 51.49 -0.12 8.80
CA PHE A 255 50.51 -0.51 9.82
C PHE A 255 51.11 -0.53 11.23
N GLU A 256 52.37 -0.91 11.39
CA GLU A 256 53.08 -0.87 12.67
C GLU A 256 53.26 0.58 13.18
N GLU A 257 53.66 1.49 12.29
CA GLU A 257 53.78 2.93 12.58
C GLU A 257 52.41 3.55 12.90
N PHE A 258 51.40 3.22 12.10
CA PHE A 258 50.04 3.74 12.25
C PHE A 258 49.40 3.29 13.58
N GLN A 259 49.54 2.02 13.96
CA GLN A 259 49.08 1.51 15.26
C GLN A 259 49.84 2.15 16.43
N SER A 260 51.15 2.36 16.29
CA SER A 260 51.97 3.02 17.31
C SER A 260 51.54 4.47 17.53
N LYS A 261 51.23 5.19 16.45
CA LYS A 261 50.71 6.57 16.49
C LYS A 261 49.33 6.63 17.17
N LYS A 262 48.45 5.66 16.88
CA LYS A 262 47.12 5.56 17.51
C LYS A 262 47.21 5.27 19.01
N ARG A 263 48.04 4.30 19.43
CA ARG A 263 48.22 3.98 20.87
C ARG A 263 48.68 5.20 21.67
N ARG A 264 49.62 6.00 21.14
CA ARG A 264 50.08 7.23 21.81
C ARG A 264 48.99 8.29 21.98
N ARG A 265 48.01 8.37 21.08
CA ARG A 265 46.90 9.33 21.18
C ARG A 265 45.88 8.90 22.23
N VAL A 266 45.60 7.61 22.36
CA VAL A 266 44.63 7.07 23.32
C VAL A 266 45.19 7.06 24.75
N ASP A 267 46.48 6.76 24.90
CA ASP A 267 47.15 6.65 26.22
C ASP A 267 47.43 8.02 26.88
N GLY A 268 47.36 9.12 26.12
CA GLY A 268 47.57 10.49 26.60
C GLY A 268 46.36 11.12 27.30
N MET A 269 45.22 10.43 27.38
CA MET A 269 43.95 10.98 27.92
C MET A 269 43.83 10.74 29.44
N GLN A 270 44.83 11.15 30.23
CA GLN A 270 44.72 11.17 31.70
C GLN A 270 43.99 12.45 32.13
N TYR A 271 42.68 12.35 32.33
CA TYR A 271 41.88 13.41 32.95
C TYR A 271 42.19 13.48 34.45
N TYR A 272 43.09 14.38 34.85
CA TYR A 272 43.15 14.86 36.23
C TYR A 272 42.09 15.95 36.41
N CYS A 273 41.03 15.65 37.16
CA CYS A 273 40.14 16.66 37.71
C CYS A 273 40.71 17.12 39.07
N SER A 274 41.04 18.42 39.18
CA SER A 274 41.20 19.12 40.47
C SER A 274 39.91 19.84 40.82
#